data_AF-A0A7K1JGN9-F1
#
_entry.id   AF-A0A7K1JGN9-F1
#
_cell.length_a   1.000
_cell.length_b   1.000
_cell.length_c   1.000
_cell.angle_alpha   90.00
_cell.angle_beta   90.00
_cell.angle_gamma   90.00
#
_symmetry.space_group_name_H-M   'P 1'
#
loop_
_entity.id
_entity.type
_entity.pdbx_description
1 polymer ?
#
loop_
_entity_poly.entity_id
_entity_poly.type
_entity_poly.pdbx_seq_one_letter_code
_entity_poly.pdbx_strand_id
1 'polypeptide(L)'
;MGGLAVTLASAVMITRRDRNPLFLLLLVSGALLFPFFVEPAGDIILATWYPADTPAIAATILGRHIPWFVVIGYTAGIPTACYVGYRMIIAGMAVKRILLALAVISLSEGVIEMTAVHFGFMSYYGNHALVFGVPLSTLVQNAGMFVLIGVALAGLVPRLRGWTWVAIPFVPPMVFMAYVVACTMPSFYAIHGQFAPIPFWIAAAVSTALNGGVAVAALYTGIAKSYRAGTATASVRNPLISNAVPTAQV
;
A
#
# COMPACT_ATOMS: atom_id res chain seq x y z
N MET A 1 1.98 19.66 -3.06
CA MET A 1 1.01 20.21 -4.04
C MET A 1 1.13 19.57 -5.42
N GLY A 2 2.32 19.51 -6.05
CA GLY A 2 2.47 18.93 -7.40
C GLY A 2 2.00 17.48 -7.57
N GLY A 3 2.33 16.59 -6.62
CA GLY A 3 1.93 15.17 -6.69
C GLY A 3 0.42 14.92 -6.69
N LEU A 4 -0.33 15.62 -5.82
CA LEU A 4 -1.79 15.46 -5.75
C LEU A 4 -2.49 15.90 -7.05
N ALA A 5 -2.08 17.05 -7.61
CA ALA A 5 -2.64 17.53 -8.86
C ALA A 5 -2.39 16.55 -10.02
N VAL A 6 -1.18 15.96 -10.08
CA VAL A 6 -0.85 14.91 -11.05
C VAL A 6 -1.73 13.69 -10.83
N THR A 7 -1.89 13.19 -9.60
CA THR A 7 -2.74 12.03 -9.31
C THR A 7 -4.20 12.26 -9.72
N LEU A 8 -4.77 13.43 -9.40
CA LEU A 8 -6.13 13.78 -9.78
C LEU A 8 -6.30 13.89 -11.30
N ALA A 9 -5.35 14.55 -11.98
CA ALA A 9 -5.35 14.64 -13.44
C ALA A 9 -5.23 13.26 -14.08
N SER A 10 -4.30 12.41 -13.60
CA SER A 10 -4.13 11.04 -14.05
C SER A 10 -5.39 10.21 -13.83
N ALA A 11 -6.11 10.37 -12.72
CA ALA A 11 -7.37 9.68 -12.48
C ALA A 11 -8.40 9.97 -13.57
N VAL A 12 -8.58 11.24 -13.92
CA VAL A 12 -9.52 11.65 -14.97
C VAL A 12 -9.05 11.18 -16.35
N MET A 13 -7.76 11.39 -16.67
CA MET A 13 -7.20 11.02 -17.99
C MET A 13 -7.23 9.52 -18.23
N ILE A 14 -6.77 8.71 -17.28
CA ILE A 14 -6.73 7.24 -17.39
C ILE A 14 -8.16 6.71 -17.47
N THR A 15 -9.07 7.19 -16.61
CA THR A 15 -10.46 6.72 -16.62
C THR A 15 -11.13 7.01 -17.96
N ARG A 16 -10.91 8.20 -18.54
CA ARG A 16 -11.48 8.57 -19.85
C ARG A 16 -10.83 7.78 -20.99
N ARG A 17 -9.50 7.66 -21.01
CA ARG A 17 -8.74 6.99 -22.07
C ARG A 17 -8.99 5.48 -22.09
N ASP A 18 -8.88 4.84 -20.92
CA ASP A 18 -8.95 3.39 -20.80
C ASP A 18 -10.40 2.89 -20.60
N ARG A 19 -11.37 3.81 -20.44
CA ARG A 19 -12.78 3.53 -20.09
C ARG A 19 -12.91 2.59 -18.88
N ASN A 20 -12.00 2.75 -17.94
CA ASN A 20 -11.86 1.88 -16.77
C ASN A 20 -11.86 2.73 -15.49
N PRO A 21 -12.84 2.55 -14.58
CA PRO A 21 -12.96 3.37 -13.38
C PRO A 21 -11.95 3.00 -12.28
N LEU A 22 -11.09 2.01 -12.49
CA LEU A 22 -10.18 1.48 -11.47
C LEU A 22 -9.38 2.58 -10.77
N PHE A 23 -8.70 3.47 -11.50
CA PHE A 23 -7.88 4.51 -10.87
C PHE A 23 -8.72 5.47 -10.02
N LEU A 24 -9.90 5.87 -10.52
CA LEU A 24 -10.81 6.74 -9.78
C LEU A 24 -11.33 6.07 -8.51
N LEU A 25 -11.62 4.77 -8.54
CA LEU A 25 -12.05 4.03 -7.37
C LEU A 25 -10.90 3.82 -6.36
N LEU A 26 -9.68 3.66 -6.85
CA LEU A 26 -8.48 3.68 -6.00
C LEU A 26 -8.26 5.07 -5.37
N LEU A 27 -8.60 6.15 -6.09
CA LEU A 27 -8.58 7.52 -5.53
C LEU A 27 -9.52 7.64 -4.34
N VAL A 28 -10.73 7.06 -4.41
CA VAL A 28 -11.67 7.01 -3.27
C VAL A 28 -11.05 6.27 -2.09
N SER A 29 -10.37 5.13 -2.33
CA SER A 29 -9.63 4.41 -1.30
C SER A 29 -8.58 5.29 -0.62
N GLY A 30 -7.73 5.96 -1.41
CA GLY A 30 -6.64 6.80 -0.89
C GLY A 30 -7.13 8.07 -0.18
N ALA A 31 -8.22 8.67 -0.66
CA ALA A 31 -8.75 9.93 -0.12
C ALA A 31 -9.60 9.75 1.14
N LEU A 32 -10.28 8.60 1.29
CA LEU A 32 -11.23 8.38 2.37
C LEU A 32 -10.81 7.24 3.29
N LEU A 33 -10.59 6.05 2.74
CA LEU A 33 -10.44 4.85 3.57
C LEU A 33 -9.04 4.73 4.18
N PHE A 34 -7.99 5.14 3.49
CA PHE A 34 -6.66 5.16 4.08
C PHE A 34 -6.56 6.15 5.26
N PRO A 35 -6.82 7.46 5.09
CA PRO A 35 -6.63 8.42 6.17
C PRO A 35 -7.62 8.25 7.34
N PHE A 36 -8.84 7.79 7.09
CA PHE A 36 -9.89 7.79 8.13
C PHE A 36 -10.22 6.41 8.69
N PHE A 37 -9.63 5.34 8.14
CA PHE A 37 -9.80 3.98 8.66
C PHE A 37 -8.47 3.26 8.86
N VAL A 38 -7.61 3.20 7.83
CA VAL A 38 -6.30 2.52 7.94
C VAL A 38 -5.39 3.25 8.92
N GLU A 39 -5.23 4.56 8.75
CA GLU A 39 -4.32 5.37 9.55
C GLU A 39 -4.60 5.30 11.06
N PRO A 40 -5.80 5.64 11.56
CA PRO A 40 -6.04 5.59 13.00
C PRO A 40 -5.90 4.18 13.58
N ALA A 41 -6.22 3.13 12.81
CA ALA A 41 -5.99 1.75 13.22
C ALA A 41 -4.49 1.41 13.26
N GLY A 42 -3.75 1.81 12.22
CA GLY A 42 -2.31 1.66 12.11
C GLY A 42 -1.58 2.36 13.25
N ASP A 43 -1.94 3.62 13.55
CA ASP A 43 -1.38 4.42 14.64
C ASP A 43 -1.49 3.74 15.99
N ILE A 44 -2.64 3.13 16.27
CA ILE A 44 -2.84 2.39 17.52
C ILE A 44 -1.96 1.14 17.56
N ILE A 45 -1.95 0.38 16.47
CA ILE A 45 -1.31 -0.92 16.42
C ILE A 45 0.23 -0.79 16.42
N LEU A 46 0.77 0.15 15.64
CA LEU A 46 2.20 0.42 15.48
C LEU A 46 2.75 1.42 16.51
N ALA A 47 1.89 1.95 17.38
CA ALA A 47 2.26 3.00 18.33
C ALA A 47 2.86 4.23 17.62
N THR A 48 2.17 4.69 16.59
CA THR A 48 2.50 5.93 15.87
C THR A 48 1.69 7.08 16.46
N TRP A 49 2.30 8.27 16.50
CA TRP A 49 1.63 9.47 16.97
C TRP A 49 2.03 10.71 16.16
N TYR A 50 1.00 11.44 15.74
CA TYR A 50 1.11 12.81 15.22
C TYR A 50 0.84 13.80 16.36
N PRO A 51 1.76 14.76 16.63
CA PRO A 51 1.59 15.74 17.71
C PRO A 51 0.28 16.54 17.61
N ALA A 52 -0.31 16.89 18.75
CA ALA A 52 -1.58 17.62 18.79
C ALA A 52 -1.47 19.07 18.30
N ASP A 53 -0.26 19.65 18.34
CA ASP A 53 0.08 20.96 17.79
C ASP A 53 0.40 20.91 16.28
N THR A 54 0.27 19.75 15.64
CA THR A 54 0.41 19.63 14.19
C THR A 54 -0.58 20.56 13.49
N PRO A 55 -0.10 21.48 12.61
CA PRO A 55 -0.98 22.39 11.90
C PRO A 55 -2.00 21.64 11.04
N ALA A 56 -3.24 22.11 11.07
CA ALA A 56 -4.33 21.65 10.21
C ALA A 56 -4.66 20.15 10.37
N ILE A 57 -5.31 19.80 11.49
CA ILE A 57 -5.92 18.49 11.71
C ILE A 57 -7.20 18.35 10.89
N ALA A 58 -7.31 17.29 10.09
CA ALA A 58 -8.48 16.97 9.28
C ALA A 58 -9.57 16.29 10.11
N ALA A 59 -9.18 15.36 10.98
CA ALA A 59 -10.08 14.64 11.87
C ALA A 59 -9.34 14.13 13.11
N THR A 60 -10.10 13.80 14.16
CA THR A 60 -9.60 12.98 15.28
C THR A 60 -10.45 11.72 15.35
N ILE A 61 -9.83 10.55 15.16
CA ILE A 61 -10.51 9.26 15.05
C ILE A 61 -9.83 8.29 16.01
N LEU A 62 -10.60 7.63 16.88
CA LEU A 62 -10.08 6.72 17.92
C LEU A 62 -9.00 7.38 18.81
N GLY A 63 -9.11 8.69 19.05
CA GLY A 63 -8.14 9.46 19.82
C GLY A 63 -6.83 9.77 19.07
N ARG A 64 -6.74 9.48 17.77
CA ARG A 64 -5.59 9.80 16.91
C ARG A 64 -5.89 11.02 16.05
N HIS A 65 -4.98 11.98 16.03
CA HIS A 65 -5.05 13.13 15.15
C HIS A 65 -4.64 12.73 13.74
N ILE A 66 -5.44 13.10 12.75
CA ILE A 66 -5.18 12.85 11.34
C ILE A 66 -4.89 14.20 10.67
N PRO A 67 -3.62 14.58 10.46
CA PRO A 67 -3.25 15.83 9.80
C PRO A 67 -3.65 15.85 8.31
N TRP A 68 -3.93 17.04 7.76
CA TRP A 68 -4.23 17.18 6.34
C TRP A 68 -3.10 16.72 5.43
N PHE A 69 -1.83 16.82 5.85
CA PHE A 69 -0.72 16.33 5.04
C PHE A 69 -0.76 14.80 4.88
N VAL A 70 -1.26 14.06 5.88
CA VAL A 70 -1.47 12.60 5.79
C VAL A 70 -2.58 12.29 4.79
N VAL A 71 -3.70 13.00 4.86
CA VAL A 71 -4.82 12.87 3.90
C VAL A 71 -4.34 13.13 2.47
N ILE A 72 -3.57 14.20 2.26
CA ILE A 72 -3.01 14.58 0.96
C ILE A 72 -2.00 13.54 0.47
N GLY A 73 -1.11 13.09 1.37
CA GLY A 73 -0.11 12.06 1.09
C GLY A 73 -0.77 10.77 0.63
N TYR A 74 -1.77 10.27 1.36
CA TYR A 74 -2.51 9.07 0.99
C TYR A 74 -3.31 9.24 -0.29
N THR A 75 -3.97 10.38 -0.48
CA THR A 75 -4.71 10.67 -1.73
C THR A 75 -3.79 10.66 -2.95
N ALA A 76 -2.57 11.17 -2.82
CA ALA A 76 -1.62 11.23 -3.92
C ALA A 76 -0.90 9.88 -4.16
N GLY A 77 -0.41 9.24 -3.09
CA GLY A 77 0.47 8.09 -3.15
C GLY A 77 -0.25 6.77 -3.32
N ILE A 78 -1.27 6.48 -2.51
CA ILE A 78 -1.92 5.16 -2.45
C ILE A 78 -2.55 4.78 -3.79
N PRO A 79 -3.38 5.62 -4.45
CA PRO A 79 -4.00 5.26 -5.70
C PRO A 79 -2.96 4.99 -6.79
N THR A 80 -1.93 5.83 -6.83
CA THR A 80 -0.83 5.74 -7.79
C THR A 80 -0.05 4.44 -7.60
N ALA A 81 0.41 4.16 -6.39
CA ALA A 81 1.21 2.97 -6.11
C ALA A 81 0.40 1.68 -6.26
N CYS A 82 -0.86 1.65 -5.84
CA CYS A 82 -1.75 0.50 -6.05
C CYS A 82 -2.01 0.26 -7.55
N TYR A 83 -2.27 1.32 -8.31
CA TYR A 83 -2.52 1.20 -9.75
C TYR A 83 -1.26 0.75 -10.49
N VAL A 84 -0.10 1.34 -10.18
CA VAL A 84 1.19 0.93 -10.74
C VAL A 84 1.45 -0.53 -10.40
N GLY A 85 1.34 -0.94 -9.14
CA GLY A 85 1.48 -2.35 -8.73
C GLY A 85 0.57 -3.29 -9.51
N TYR A 86 -0.71 -2.94 -9.66
CA TYR A 86 -1.65 -3.69 -10.52
C TYR A 86 -1.16 -3.78 -11.98
N ARG A 87 -0.78 -2.64 -12.59
CA ARG A 87 -0.30 -2.59 -13.99
C ARG A 87 0.95 -3.42 -14.19
N MET A 88 1.87 -3.42 -13.22
CA MET A 88 3.09 -4.22 -13.21
C MET A 88 2.78 -5.73 -13.22
N ILE A 89 1.79 -6.17 -12.44
CA ILE A 89 1.36 -7.57 -12.40
C ILE A 89 0.69 -7.97 -13.72
N ILE A 90 -0.29 -7.21 -14.21
CA ILE A 90 -1.04 -7.59 -15.41
C ILE A 90 -0.21 -7.48 -16.69
N ALA A 91 0.83 -6.64 -16.70
CA ALA A 91 1.81 -6.59 -17.79
C ALA A 91 2.76 -7.79 -17.79
N GLY A 92 2.62 -8.72 -16.83
CA GLY A 92 3.47 -9.91 -16.77
C GLY A 92 4.94 -9.58 -16.51
N MET A 93 5.24 -8.48 -15.80
CA MET A 93 6.62 -8.08 -15.61
C MET A 93 7.43 -9.11 -14.82
N ALA A 94 8.72 -9.20 -15.16
CA ALA A 94 9.65 -10.07 -14.46
C ALA A 94 9.73 -9.72 -12.97
N VAL A 95 9.74 -10.75 -12.11
CA VAL A 95 9.80 -10.61 -10.64
C VAL A 95 10.92 -9.66 -10.20
N LYS A 96 12.12 -9.78 -10.80
CA LYS A 96 13.26 -8.90 -10.49
C LYS A 96 12.95 -7.41 -10.68
N ARG A 97 12.21 -7.05 -11.74
CA ARG A 97 11.83 -5.65 -12.00
C ARG A 97 10.81 -5.16 -10.97
N ILE A 98 9.88 -6.03 -10.57
CA ILE A 98 8.91 -5.71 -9.53
C ILE A 98 9.64 -5.47 -8.20
N LEU A 99 10.52 -6.39 -7.79
CA LEU A 99 11.30 -6.25 -6.56
C LEU A 99 12.19 -4.99 -6.56
N LEU A 100 12.79 -4.64 -7.70
CA LEU A 100 13.55 -3.40 -7.81
C LEU A 100 12.66 -2.17 -7.58
N ALA A 101 11.47 -2.13 -8.16
CA ALA A 101 10.53 -1.04 -7.93
C ALA A 101 10.11 -0.95 -6.44
N LEU A 102 9.91 -2.10 -5.79
CA LEU A 102 9.62 -2.12 -4.34
C LEU A 102 10.76 -1.58 -3.53
N ALA A 103 12.01 -1.94 -3.86
CA ALA A 103 13.18 -1.42 -3.15
C ALA A 103 13.27 0.12 -3.30
N VAL A 104 13.00 0.65 -4.50
CA VAL A 104 12.99 2.10 -4.74
C VAL A 104 11.87 2.79 -3.95
N ILE A 105 10.66 2.22 -3.94
CA ILE A 105 9.53 2.77 -3.18
C ILE A 105 9.80 2.70 -1.67
N SER A 106 10.24 1.55 -1.17
CA SER A 106 10.62 1.33 0.23
C SER A 106 11.65 2.37 0.70
N LEU A 107 12.69 2.58 -0.11
CA LEU A 107 13.72 3.57 0.21
C LEU A 107 13.16 4.99 0.21
N SER A 108 12.34 5.34 -0.77
CA SER A 108 11.77 6.69 -0.89
C SER A 108 10.81 7.00 0.27
N GLU A 109 9.89 6.09 0.58
CA GLU A 109 8.97 6.20 1.71
C GLU A 109 9.73 6.22 3.04
N GLY A 110 10.73 5.33 3.21
CA GLY A 110 11.57 5.31 4.39
C GLY A 110 12.28 6.63 4.63
N VAL A 111 12.83 7.27 3.59
CA VAL A 111 13.46 8.60 3.70
C VAL A 111 12.44 9.67 4.10
N ILE A 112 11.24 9.67 3.51
CA ILE A 112 10.17 10.62 3.86
C ILE A 112 9.78 10.45 5.33
N GLU A 113 9.61 9.20 5.77
CA GLU A 113 9.18 8.87 7.13
C GLU A 113 10.26 9.19 8.16
N MET A 114 11.53 8.86 7.89
CA MET A 114 12.67 9.25 8.72
C MET A 114 12.78 10.77 8.83
N THR A 115 12.51 11.49 7.75
CA THR A 115 12.48 12.96 7.74
C THR A 115 11.34 13.49 8.60
N ALA A 116 10.14 12.91 8.50
CA ALA A 116 8.99 13.29 9.32
C ALA A 116 9.26 13.06 10.81
N VAL A 117 9.90 11.95 11.17
CA VAL A 117 10.32 11.68 12.56
C VAL A 117 11.40 12.66 13.01
N HIS A 118 12.41 12.93 12.17
CA HIS A 118 13.50 13.85 12.52
C HIS A 118 13.03 15.27 12.84
N PHE A 119 12.06 15.78 12.09
CA PHE A 119 11.46 17.11 12.32
C PHE A 119 10.30 17.10 13.32
N GLY A 120 10.01 15.95 13.94
CA GLY A 120 8.96 15.84 14.96
C GLY A 120 7.54 15.91 14.41
N PHE A 121 7.32 15.73 13.10
CA PHE A 121 5.97 15.66 12.53
C PHE A 121 5.24 14.37 12.92
N MET A 122 5.99 13.32 13.26
CA MET A 122 5.44 12.05 13.75
C MET A 122 6.45 11.37 14.68
N SER A 123 5.98 10.38 15.45
CA SER A 123 6.84 9.58 16.32
C SER A 123 6.33 8.16 16.44
N TYR A 124 7.26 7.22 16.64
CA TYR A 124 6.97 5.84 17.02
C TYR A 124 7.34 5.63 18.48
N TYR A 125 6.33 5.60 19.35
CA TYR A 125 6.53 5.47 20.79
C TYR A 125 6.54 4.00 21.22
N GLY A 126 7.17 3.70 22.36
CA GLY A 126 7.23 2.34 22.91
C GLY A 126 7.99 1.33 22.04
N ASN A 127 8.77 1.80 21.06
CA ASN A 127 9.43 0.96 20.07
C ASN A 127 10.95 0.93 20.30
N HIS A 128 11.55 -0.26 20.40
CA HIS A 128 12.99 -0.41 20.64
C HIS A 128 13.80 -0.74 19.38
N ALA A 129 13.13 -1.17 18.30
CA ALA A 129 13.78 -1.58 17.05
C ALA A 129 13.61 -0.52 15.95
N LEU A 130 14.14 0.67 16.22
CA LEU A 130 14.07 1.83 15.34
C LEU A 130 15.35 2.00 14.52
N VAL A 131 15.20 2.29 13.23
CA VAL A 131 16.26 2.69 12.31
C VAL A 131 15.97 4.13 11.91
N PHE A 132 16.82 5.06 12.37
CA PHE A 132 16.61 6.51 12.21
C PHE A 132 15.21 6.98 12.65
N GLY A 133 14.70 6.41 13.74
CA GLY A 133 13.40 6.75 14.31
C GLY A 133 12.19 6.01 13.69
N VAL A 134 12.40 5.18 12.67
CA VAL A 134 11.35 4.40 11.99
C VAL A 134 11.49 2.91 12.32
N PRO A 135 10.40 2.18 12.64
CA PRO A 135 10.49 0.75 12.96
C PRO A 135 11.06 -0.07 11.81
N LEU A 136 11.93 -1.03 12.11
CA LEU A 136 12.55 -1.87 11.08
C LEU A 136 11.53 -2.59 10.18
N SER A 137 10.37 -2.98 10.72
CA SER A 137 9.33 -3.66 9.97
C SER A 137 8.59 -2.74 8.99
N THR A 138 8.38 -1.47 9.32
CA THR A 138 7.59 -0.54 8.48
C THR A 138 8.31 -0.25 7.16
N LEU A 139 9.65 -0.18 7.19
CA LEU A 139 10.48 0.01 5.99
C LEU A 139 10.18 -1.01 4.88
N VAL A 140 9.93 -2.27 5.24
CA VAL A 140 9.60 -3.34 4.28
C VAL A 140 8.09 -3.47 4.07
N GLN A 141 7.29 -3.27 5.13
CA GLN A 141 5.83 -3.33 5.11
C GLN A 141 5.24 -2.38 4.06
N ASN A 142 5.65 -1.12 4.04
CA ASN A 142 5.06 -0.09 3.18
C ASN A 142 5.23 -0.41 1.69
N ALA A 143 6.37 -0.99 1.28
CA ALA A 143 6.54 -1.43 -0.10
C ALA A 143 5.81 -2.74 -0.39
N GLY A 144 5.86 -3.71 0.53
CA GLY A 144 5.25 -5.03 0.35
C GLY A 144 3.74 -4.98 0.07
N MET A 145 3.04 -3.99 0.64
CA MET A 145 1.60 -3.83 0.42
C MET A 145 1.23 -3.61 -1.04
N PHE A 146 2.05 -2.89 -1.82
CA PHE A 146 1.73 -2.58 -3.21
C PHE A 146 1.75 -3.82 -4.11
N VAL A 147 2.60 -4.80 -3.79
CA VAL A 147 2.58 -6.10 -4.46
C VAL A 147 1.29 -6.84 -4.14
N LEU A 148 0.97 -6.96 -2.86
CA LEU A 148 -0.18 -7.74 -2.40
C LEU A 148 -1.48 -7.16 -2.96
N ILE A 149 -1.63 -5.84 -2.90
CA ILE A 149 -2.77 -5.13 -3.49
C ILE A 149 -2.77 -5.31 -5.01
N GLY A 150 -1.62 -5.18 -5.68
CA GLY A 150 -1.51 -5.40 -7.13
C GLY A 150 -1.93 -6.80 -7.57
N VAL A 151 -1.51 -7.85 -6.85
CA VAL A 151 -1.90 -9.24 -7.10
C VAL A 151 -3.39 -9.46 -6.80
N ALA A 152 -3.90 -8.91 -5.70
CA ALA A 152 -5.31 -9.01 -5.34
C ALA A 152 -6.20 -8.34 -6.42
N LEU A 153 -5.83 -7.14 -6.87
CA LEU A 153 -6.52 -6.44 -7.96
C LEU A 153 -6.41 -7.22 -9.28
N ALA A 154 -5.25 -7.80 -9.60
CA ALA A 154 -5.07 -8.63 -10.80
C ALA A 154 -5.99 -9.87 -10.79
N GLY A 155 -6.22 -10.46 -9.61
CA GLY A 155 -7.23 -11.51 -9.47
C GLY A 155 -8.66 -10.98 -9.57
N LEU A 156 -8.98 -9.87 -8.92
CA LEU A 156 -10.35 -9.42 -8.75
C LEU A 156 -10.91 -8.69 -9.99
N VAL A 157 -10.17 -7.72 -10.52
CA VAL A 157 -10.62 -6.79 -11.56
C VAL A 157 -11.21 -7.48 -12.79
N PRO A 158 -10.65 -8.59 -13.31
CA PRO A 158 -11.23 -9.29 -14.46
C PRO A 158 -12.65 -9.83 -14.20
N ARG A 159 -13.01 -10.07 -12.92
CA ARG A 159 -14.28 -10.66 -12.50
C ARG A 159 -15.37 -9.62 -12.21
N LEU A 160 -15.03 -8.33 -12.21
CA LEU A 160 -15.97 -7.27 -11.85
C LEU A 160 -16.88 -6.85 -13.01
N ARG A 161 -18.17 -6.67 -12.74
CA ARG A 161 -19.22 -6.28 -13.70
C ARG A 161 -20.19 -5.31 -13.02
N GLY A 162 -20.56 -4.23 -13.70
CA GLY A 162 -21.61 -3.31 -13.22
C GLY A 162 -21.35 -2.78 -11.81
N TRP A 163 -22.29 -3.01 -10.89
CA TRP A 163 -22.21 -2.47 -9.52
C TRP A 163 -21.11 -3.12 -8.66
N THR A 164 -20.59 -4.31 -9.02
CA THR A 164 -19.57 -5.00 -8.19
C THR A 164 -18.25 -4.23 -8.12
N TRP A 165 -18.05 -3.23 -8.98
CA TRP A 165 -16.94 -2.29 -8.92
C TRP A 165 -16.89 -1.50 -7.61
N VAL A 166 -18.00 -1.40 -6.86
CA VAL A 166 -18.04 -0.82 -5.52
C VAL A 166 -17.10 -1.52 -4.53
N ALA A 167 -16.64 -2.74 -4.82
CA ALA A 167 -15.65 -3.43 -4.00
C ALA A 167 -14.25 -2.80 -4.08
N ILE A 168 -13.89 -2.16 -5.19
CA ILE A 168 -12.50 -1.68 -5.44
C ILE A 168 -11.98 -0.74 -4.35
N PRO A 169 -12.72 0.29 -3.89
CA PRO A 169 -12.22 1.16 -2.83
C PRO A 169 -11.83 0.40 -1.55
N PHE A 170 -12.50 -0.71 -1.24
CA PHE A 170 -12.24 -1.49 -0.04
C PHE A 170 -11.07 -2.46 -0.17
N VAL A 171 -10.64 -2.81 -1.39
CA VAL A 171 -9.58 -3.81 -1.58
C VAL A 171 -8.23 -3.33 -1.02
N PRO A 172 -7.69 -2.16 -1.38
CA PRO A 172 -6.42 -1.69 -0.84
C PRO A 172 -6.37 -1.65 0.70
N PRO A 173 -7.34 -1.04 1.43
CA PRO A 173 -7.26 -0.95 2.88
C PRO A 173 -7.43 -2.31 3.56
N MET A 174 -8.31 -3.19 3.05
CA MET A 174 -8.50 -4.51 3.63
C MET A 174 -7.30 -5.42 3.42
N VAL A 175 -6.72 -5.43 2.22
CA VAL A 175 -5.52 -6.23 1.92
C VAL A 175 -4.34 -5.72 2.74
N PHE A 176 -4.17 -4.39 2.84
CA PHE A 176 -3.11 -3.82 3.66
C PHE A 176 -3.30 -4.17 5.13
N MET A 177 -4.47 -3.94 5.73
CA MET A 177 -4.70 -4.26 7.13
C MET A 177 -4.53 -5.76 7.44
N ALA A 178 -5.04 -6.64 6.57
CA ALA A 178 -4.82 -8.08 6.72
C ALA A 178 -3.33 -8.44 6.69
N TYR A 179 -2.57 -7.83 5.78
CA TYR A 179 -1.13 -8.01 5.66
C TYR A 179 -0.38 -7.49 6.90
N VAL A 180 -0.68 -6.28 7.35
CA VAL A 180 -0.08 -5.65 8.55
C VAL A 180 -0.37 -6.48 9.80
N VAL A 181 -1.62 -6.89 10.00
CA VAL A 181 -2.00 -7.76 11.11
C VAL A 181 -1.29 -9.10 11.01
N ALA A 182 -1.29 -9.77 9.86
CA ALA A 182 -0.67 -11.09 9.78
C ALA A 182 0.86 -11.07 9.92
N CYS A 183 1.53 -10.07 9.32
CA CYS A 183 2.99 -10.08 9.15
C CYS A 183 3.74 -9.25 10.19
N THR A 184 3.08 -8.29 10.85
CA THR A 184 3.72 -7.40 11.83
C THR A 184 3.25 -7.69 13.27
N MET A 185 2.42 -8.72 13.47
CA MET A 185 1.97 -9.18 14.79
C MET A 185 3.09 -9.39 15.83
N PRO A 186 4.26 -9.99 15.50
CA PRO A 186 5.33 -10.11 16.47
C PRO A 186 5.78 -8.75 17.03
N SER A 187 5.94 -7.73 16.17
CA SER A 187 6.26 -6.36 16.62
C SER A 187 5.14 -5.78 17.49
N PHE A 188 3.86 -6.06 17.19
CA PHE A 188 2.76 -5.57 18.02
C PHE A 188 2.81 -6.15 19.43
N TYR A 189 3.05 -7.45 19.56
CA TYR A 189 3.23 -8.07 20.87
C TYR A 189 4.44 -7.49 21.60
N ALA A 190 5.53 -7.17 20.90
CA ALA A 190 6.69 -6.55 21.51
C ALA A 190 6.42 -5.12 22.02
N ILE A 191 5.70 -4.30 21.22
CA ILE A 191 5.29 -2.94 21.58
C ILE A 191 4.34 -2.96 22.79
N HIS A 192 3.21 -3.66 22.65
CA HIS A 192 2.13 -3.63 23.65
C HIS A 192 2.44 -4.49 24.88
N GLY A 193 3.30 -5.50 24.73
CA GLY A 193 3.84 -6.29 25.83
C GLY A 193 5.07 -5.68 26.50
N GLN A 194 5.53 -4.51 26.04
CA GLN A 194 6.68 -3.78 26.60
C GLN A 194 7.93 -4.66 26.72
N PHE A 195 8.25 -5.39 25.66
CA PHE A 195 9.37 -6.34 25.67
C PHE A 195 10.70 -5.61 25.90
N ALA A 196 11.62 -6.28 26.59
CA ALA A 196 13.00 -5.81 26.71
C ALA A 196 13.66 -5.64 25.31
N PRO A 197 14.71 -4.81 25.17
CA PRO A 197 15.25 -4.46 23.86
C PRO A 197 15.65 -5.64 22.96
N ILE A 198 16.32 -6.66 23.51
CA ILE A 198 16.77 -7.82 22.73
C ILE A 198 15.59 -8.60 22.11
N PRO A 199 14.60 -9.12 22.89
CA PRO A 199 13.45 -9.80 22.30
C PRO A 199 12.62 -8.90 21.38
N PHE A 200 12.63 -7.58 21.60
CA PHE A 200 12.01 -6.63 20.69
C PHE A 200 12.67 -6.64 19.31
N TRP A 201 14.00 -6.55 19.24
CA TRP A 201 14.73 -6.61 17.96
C TRP A 201 14.50 -7.94 17.23
N ILE A 202 14.39 -9.06 17.96
CA ILE A 202 14.03 -10.36 17.38
C ILE A 202 12.62 -10.29 16.76
N ALA A 203 11.63 -9.79 17.51
CA ALA A 203 10.27 -9.64 17.02
C ALA A 203 10.17 -8.72 15.79
N ALA A 204 10.93 -7.63 15.78
CA ALA A 204 11.04 -6.73 14.64
C ALA A 204 11.66 -7.42 13.43
N ALA A 205 12.77 -8.16 13.60
CA ALA A 205 13.41 -8.91 12.53
C ALA A 205 12.48 -9.98 11.93
N VAL A 206 11.74 -10.71 12.78
CA VAL A 206 10.72 -11.68 12.33
C VAL A 206 9.62 -10.97 11.54
N SER A 207 9.10 -9.86 12.04
CA SER A 207 8.07 -9.07 11.34
C SER A 207 8.58 -8.57 9.98
N THR A 208 9.80 -8.04 9.91
CA THR A 208 10.44 -7.61 8.66
C THR A 208 10.56 -8.76 7.66
N ALA A 209 11.00 -9.94 8.12
CA ALA A 209 11.13 -11.13 7.29
C ALA A 209 9.77 -11.63 6.78
N LEU A 210 8.73 -11.62 7.61
CA LEU A 210 7.37 -11.99 7.21
C LEU A 210 6.80 -11.02 6.18
N ASN A 211 6.94 -9.71 6.42
CA ASN A 211 6.49 -8.66 5.49
C ASN A 211 7.13 -8.85 4.10
N GLY A 212 8.47 -8.93 4.05
CA GLY A 212 9.19 -9.16 2.79
C GLY A 212 8.87 -10.50 2.15
N GLY A 213 8.85 -11.57 2.95
CA GLY A 213 8.62 -12.94 2.48
C GLY A 213 7.23 -13.13 1.87
N VAL A 214 6.18 -12.61 2.50
CA VAL A 214 4.80 -12.69 1.99
C VAL A 214 4.63 -11.86 0.71
N ALA A 215 5.22 -10.67 0.65
CA ALA A 215 5.20 -9.85 -0.56
C ALA A 215 5.91 -10.57 -1.74
N VAL A 216 7.07 -11.21 -1.49
CA VAL A 216 7.75 -12.02 -2.50
C VAL A 216 6.90 -13.24 -2.90
N ALA A 217 6.36 -13.97 -1.93
CA ALA A 217 5.53 -15.15 -2.17
C ALA A 217 4.29 -14.83 -3.03
N ALA A 218 3.68 -13.65 -2.82
CA ALA A 218 2.56 -13.18 -3.63
C ALA A 218 2.88 -13.12 -5.13
N LEU A 219 4.12 -12.77 -5.49
CA LEU A 219 4.58 -12.78 -6.89
C LEU A 219 4.67 -14.18 -7.50
N TYR A 220 4.69 -15.23 -6.69
CA TYR A 220 4.75 -16.63 -7.14
C TYR A 220 3.40 -17.36 -7.08
N THR A 221 2.33 -16.66 -6.72
CA THR A 221 0.96 -17.17 -6.77
C THR A 221 0.54 -17.52 -8.21
N GLY A 222 -0.47 -18.39 -8.35
CA GLY A 222 -1.03 -18.76 -9.64
C GLY A 222 -1.52 -17.56 -10.45
N ILE A 223 -2.06 -16.54 -9.78
CA ILE A 223 -2.52 -15.28 -10.39
C ILE A 223 -1.33 -14.58 -11.06
N ALA A 224 -0.28 -14.26 -10.31
CA ALA A 224 0.87 -13.54 -10.85
C ALA A 224 1.61 -14.36 -11.93
N LYS A 225 1.70 -15.69 -11.76
CA LYS A 225 2.27 -16.60 -12.77
C LYS A 225 1.47 -16.60 -14.06
N SER A 226 0.14 -16.61 -14.00
CA SER A 226 -0.72 -16.64 -15.19
C SER A 226 -0.59 -15.40 -16.07
N TYR A 227 -0.39 -14.22 -15.47
CA TYR A 227 -0.13 -13.00 -16.23
C TYR A 227 1.24 -13.00 -16.88
N ARG A 228 2.28 -13.47 -16.17
CA ARG A 228 3.62 -13.63 -16.76
C ARG A 228 3.67 -14.65 -17.90
N ALA A 229 2.87 -15.70 -17.81
CA ALA A 229 2.76 -16.73 -18.83
C ALA A 229 1.81 -16.37 -19.99
N GLY A 230 1.12 -15.22 -19.92
CA GLY A 230 0.13 -14.80 -20.93
C GLY A 230 -1.18 -15.60 -20.93
N THR A 231 -1.37 -16.53 -19.99
CA THR A 231 -2.54 -17.43 -19.92
C THR A 231 -3.77 -16.75 -19.31
N ALA A 232 -3.58 -15.69 -18.52
CA ALA A 232 -4.67 -14.91 -17.92
C ALA A 232 -5.51 -14.12 -18.95
N THR A 233 -4.88 -13.72 -20.06
CA THR A 233 -5.50 -12.92 -21.14
C THR A 233 -6.49 -13.71 -21.99
N ALA A 234 -6.43 -15.05 -21.98
CA ALA A 234 -7.27 -15.90 -22.82
C ALA A 234 -8.67 -16.17 -22.25
N SER A 235 -8.86 -16.13 -20.92
CA SER A 235 -10.13 -16.56 -20.30
C SER A 235 -11.05 -15.43 -19.80
N VAL A 236 -10.59 -14.17 -19.75
CA VAL A 236 -11.40 -13.08 -19.19
C VAL A 236 -11.32 -11.80 -20.01
N ARG A 237 -12.11 -11.74 -21.09
CA ARG A 237 -12.43 -10.48 -21.76
C ARG A 237 -13.53 -9.74 -20.98
N ASN A 238 -13.13 -8.84 -20.09
CA ASN A 238 -14.01 -7.77 -19.66
C ASN A 238 -13.97 -6.68 -20.75
N PRO A 239 -15.11 -6.33 -21.39
CA PRO A 239 -15.14 -5.33 -22.46
C PRO A 239 -14.69 -3.93 -22.02
N LEU A 240 -14.64 -3.64 -20.72
CA LEU A 240 -14.08 -2.40 -20.16
C LEU A 240 -12.54 -2.42 -20.05
N ILE A 241 -11.88 -3.55 -20.30
CA ILE A 241 -10.42 -3.73 -20.19
C ILE A 241 -9.78 -3.96 -21.58
N SER A 242 -10.58 -4.26 -22.61
CA SER A 242 -10.07 -4.75 -23.91
C SER A 242 -9.20 -3.78 -24.71
N ASN A 243 -9.16 -2.49 -24.34
CA ASN A 243 -8.40 -1.48 -25.09
C ASN A 243 -6.99 -1.22 -24.50
N ALA A 244 -6.61 -1.87 -23.39
CA ALA A 244 -5.39 -1.52 -22.64
C ALA A 244 -4.19 -2.46 -22.85
N VAL A 245 -4.34 -3.54 -23.64
CA VAL A 245 -3.25 -4.48 -23.95
C VAL A 245 -2.94 -4.36 -25.44
N PRO A 246 -1.78 -3.79 -25.83
CA PRO A 246 -1.32 -3.87 -27.19
C PRO A 246 -1.20 -5.34 -27.56
N THR A 247 -1.85 -5.75 -28.64
CA THR A 247 -1.55 -7.01 -29.30
C THR A 247 -0.08 -6.99 -29.67
N ALA A 248 0.75 -7.72 -28.90
CA ALA A 248 2.09 -8.06 -29.35
C ALA A 248 1.89 -8.91 -30.60
N GLN A 249 2.14 -8.31 -31.77
CA GLN A 249 2.30 -9.07 -32.99
C GLN A 249 3.61 -9.87 -32.84
N VAL A 250 3.47 -11.19 -32.86
CA VAL A 250 4.57 -12.15 -33.05
C VAL A 250 4.96 -12.15 -34.51
#